data_AF-A0A7U4QQF0-F1
#
_entry.id   AF-A0A7U4QQF0-F1
#
_cell.length_a   1.000
_cell.length_b   1.000
_cell.length_c   1.000
_cell.angle_alpha   90.00
_cell.angle_beta   90.00
_cell.angle_gamma   90.00
#
_symmetry.space_group_name_H-M   'P 1'
#
loop_
_entity.id
_entity.type
_entity.pdbx_description
1 polymer ?
#
loop_
_entity_poly.entity_id
_entity_poly.type
_entity_poly.pdbx_seq_one_letter_code
_entity_poly.pdbx_strand_id
1 'polypeptide(L)'
;MQRITYRVKVSAQGAKRRISYLLRPKRTLSTKSNIVSSVTPTKSNRFAKTKKMAQVSSIALLSLPAESLTMMDPKVPAYDHVMLEETLTIAAVPGDSTYFATDGFQHGFGYDLVRSYADELGVKVDLKAYASEEAALRALKSGNADMALTTASTQLKSQLNLSSVNVSCGYDTSLTKNGLHPKVSWTFNQADDPLSQKASYFLCDSIKLENTQKLAAFYNQNLLKDAYSQNHFKKTLTEKLPDYQSSFKEQARNYNHDWELLVAMGYQESHLDANAVSPTGVRGLMMLTNNTAKAMGVSDRVDPYQSIGGGARYLEQMKTDFADVPKTDRIWFALAAYNMGPNAIKGIQRKLSDAGIDDKNWANVYTYLSENRASNSRYGQAMHYVSNIRSYLETIKTRMV
;
A
#
# COMPACT_ATOMS: atom_id res chain seq x y z
N MET A 1 -25.34 43.99 22.49
CA MET A 1 -24.56 44.71 21.45
C MET A 1 -24.72 44.01 20.11
N GLN A 2 -24.74 44.79 19.03
CA GLN A 2 -25.40 44.55 17.74
C GLN A 2 -24.88 43.35 16.92
N ARG A 3 -25.82 42.66 16.25
CA ARG A 3 -25.56 41.82 15.07
C ARG A 3 -25.39 42.72 13.85
N ILE A 4 -24.23 42.67 13.22
CA ILE A 4 -23.99 43.27 11.91
C ILE A 4 -24.08 42.14 10.87
N THR A 5 -25.04 42.25 9.96
CA THR A 5 -25.27 41.31 8.85
C THR A 5 -24.81 41.98 7.56
N TYR A 6 -23.86 41.38 6.85
CA TYR A 6 -23.51 41.82 5.49
C TYR A 6 -24.29 40.98 4.48
N ARG A 7 -25.19 41.62 3.72
CA ARG A 7 -25.78 41.07 2.49
C ARG A 7 -24.93 41.51 1.31
N VAL A 8 -24.41 40.56 0.56
CA VAL A 8 -23.89 40.79 -0.79
C VAL A 8 -24.89 40.20 -1.78
N LYS A 9 -25.51 41.07 -2.58
CA LYS A 9 -26.27 40.68 -3.78
C LYS A 9 -25.28 40.44 -4.91
N VAL A 10 -25.37 39.31 -5.59
CA VAL A 10 -24.81 39.14 -6.94
C VAL A 10 -25.93 38.67 -7.85
N SER A 11 -26.15 39.44 -8.91
CA SER A 11 -27.02 39.17 -10.05
C SER A 11 -26.12 39.02 -11.26
N ALA A 12 -26.29 37.94 -12.04
CA ALA A 12 -26.50 38.01 -13.50
C ALA A 12 -26.38 36.61 -14.15
N GLN A 13 -27.47 36.25 -14.84
CA GLN A 13 -27.52 35.67 -16.19
C GLN A 13 -26.54 34.56 -16.61
N GLY A 14 -27.12 33.37 -16.82
CA GLY A 14 -27.32 32.83 -18.17
C GLY A 14 -26.11 32.26 -18.92
N ALA A 15 -25.93 30.94 -18.86
CA ALA A 15 -25.37 30.18 -19.98
C ALA A 15 -25.85 28.72 -19.93
N LYS A 16 -26.83 28.39 -20.78
CA LYS A 16 -27.14 27.01 -21.17
C LYS A 16 -25.97 26.50 -22.01
N ARG A 17 -25.26 25.46 -21.57
CA ARG A 17 -24.44 24.63 -22.46
C ARG A 17 -24.79 23.16 -22.31
N ARG A 18 -25.19 22.59 -23.45
CA ARG A 18 -25.48 21.18 -23.71
C ARG A 18 -24.23 20.34 -23.41
N ILE A 19 -24.39 19.27 -22.65
CA ILE A 19 -23.39 18.20 -22.52
C ILE A 19 -23.78 17.11 -23.52
N SER A 20 -23.06 17.04 -24.63
CA SER A 20 -23.13 15.95 -25.60
C SER A 20 -22.21 14.81 -25.15
N TYR A 21 -22.78 13.64 -24.91
CA TYR A 21 -22.06 12.40 -24.66
C TYR A 21 -21.35 11.95 -25.94
N LEU A 22 -20.02 11.88 -25.90
CA LEU A 22 -19.22 11.17 -26.91
C LEU A 22 -18.77 9.84 -26.33
N LEU A 23 -19.40 8.78 -26.82
CA LEU A 23 -18.95 7.40 -26.71
C LEU A 23 -17.57 7.26 -27.35
N ARG A 24 -16.60 6.69 -26.63
CA ARG A 24 -15.37 6.13 -27.19
C ARG A 24 -15.22 4.67 -26.81
N PRO A 25 -14.68 3.81 -27.70
CA PRO A 25 -14.77 2.37 -27.55
C PRO A 25 -13.70 1.79 -26.61
N LYS A 26 -14.07 0.64 -26.05
CA LYS A 26 -13.32 -0.22 -25.13
C LYS A 26 -11.90 -0.53 -25.62
N ARG A 27 -10.90 -0.28 -24.78
CA ARG A 27 -9.55 -0.86 -24.91
C ARG A 27 -9.42 -1.96 -23.85
N THR A 28 -9.38 -3.20 -24.30
CA THR A 28 -9.10 -4.38 -23.48
C THR A 28 -7.64 -4.33 -23.02
N LEU A 29 -7.42 -4.21 -21.71
CA LEU A 29 -6.11 -4.39 -21.08
C LEU A 29 -5.98 -5.87 -20.66
N SER A 30 -5.11 -6.58 -21.36
CA SER A 30 -4.68 -7.93 -21.02
C SER A 30 -3.64 -7.84 -19.90
N THR A 31 -4.00 -8.27 -18.69
CA THR A 31 -3.05 -8.50 -17.61
C THR A 31 -2.53 -9.93 -17.71
N LYS A 32 -1.36 -10.11 -18.32
CA LYS A 32 -0.60 -11.37 -18.20
C LYS A 32 0.36 -11.24 -17.02
N SER A 33 0.10 -12.07 -16.00
CA SER A 33 1.07 -12.43 -14.97
C SER A 33 2.24 -13.17 -15.63
N ASN A 34 3.45 -12.62 -15.53
CA ASN A 34 4.66 -13.27 -16.02
C ASN A 34 5.31 -14.00 -14.84
N ILE A 35 4.98 -15.29 -14.70
CA ILE A 35 5.80 -16.25 -13.97
C ILE A 35 7.01 -16.54 -14.87
N VAL A 36 8.22 -16.17 -14.43
CA VAL A 36 9.46 -16.47 -15.16
C VAL A 36 9.91 -17.87 -14.80
N SER A 37 9.86 -18.79 -15.77
CA SER A 37 10.55 -20.09 -15.75
C SER A 37 11.52 -20.13 -16.92
N SER A 38 12.82 -20.25 -16.66
CA SER A 38 13.82 -20.49 -17.71
C SER A 38 14.72 -21.66 -17.34
N VAL A 39 14.53 -22.78 -18.02
CA VAL A 39 15.50 -23.87 -18.18
C VAL A 39 15.91 -23.86 -19.64
N THR A 40 17.22 -23.79 -19.91
CA THR A 40 17.79 -23.89 -21.26
C THR A 40 18.63 -25.16 -21.35
N PRO A 41 18.59 -25.89 -22.48
CA PRO A 41 19.66 -26.80 -22.85
C PRO A 41 20.47 -26.27 -24.04
N THR A 42 21.77 -26.49 -23.93
CA THR A 42 22.88 -26.23 -24.85
C THR A 42 22.84 -27.10 -26.12
N LYS A 43 23.33 -26.57 -27.26
CA LYS A 43 24.03 -27.36 -28.29
C LYS A 43 25.13 -26.55 -28.99
N SER A 44 26.25 -27.24 -29.18
CA SER A 44 27.43 -26.86 -29.96
C SER A 44 27.21 -27.06 -31.46
N ASN A 45 27.95 -26.34 -32.33
CA ASN A 45 29.13 -26.87 -33.04
C ASN A 45 29.58 -26.02 -34.25
N ARG A 46 30.90 -26.09 -34.48
CA ARG A 46 31.65 -26.17 -35.76
C ARG A 46 32.32 -24.94 -36.38
N PHE A 47 33.60 -25.22 -36.66
CA PHE A 47 34.67 -24.50 -37.36
C PHE A 47 34.46 -24.35 -38.87
N ALA A 48 35.08 -23.31 -39.45
CA ALA A 48 35.73 -23.38 -40.77
C ALA A 48 36.94 -22.42 -40.84
N LYS A 49 38.06 -22.91 -41.40
CA LYS A 49 39.32 -22.21 -41.74
C LYS A 49 39.21 -21.64 -43.18
N THR A 50 39.88 -20.57 -43.64
CA THR A 50 41.31 -20.50 -44.02
C THR A 50 41.69 -19.16 -44.73
N LYS A 51 42.92 -18.65 -44.47
CA LYS A 51 43.97 -18.02 -45.35
C LYS A 51 43.66 -16.72 -46.14
N LYS A 52 44.55 -15.73 -46.36
CA LYS A 52 46.01 -15.50 -46.15
C LYS A 52 46.38 -14.02 -46.46
N MET A 53 47.46 -13.50 -45.81
CA MET A 53 48.48 -12.51 -46.28
C MET A 53 48.05 -11.05 -46.60
N ALA A 54 48.79 -9.96 -46.32
CA ALA A 54 50.18 -9.74 -45.90
C ALA A 54 50.38 -8.32 -45.31
N GLN A 55 51.56 -8.15 -44.69
CA GLN A 55 52.44 -6.98 -44.63
C GLN A 55 52.78 -6.45 -43.23
N VAL A 56 54.10 -6.37 -43.06
CA VAL A 56 54.88 -6.09 -41.86
C VAL A 56 55.05 -4.58 -41.75
N SER A 57 54.85 -4.04 -40.56
CA SER A 57 55.41 -2.75 -40.17
C SER A 57 55.82 -2.86 -38.71
N SER A 58 57.14 -2.95 -38.53
CA SER A 58 57.83 -3.10 -37.27
C SER A 58 57.65 -1.85 -36.40
N ILE A 59 56.94 -1.97 -35.29
CA ILE A 59 57.08 -1.06 -34.16
C ILE A 59 57.33 -1.94 -32.95
N ALA A 60 58.50 -1.76 -32.33
CA ALA A 60 58.89 -2.44 -31.11
C ALA A 60 57.91 -2.08 -29.99
N LEU A 61 56.95 -2.97 -29.73
CA LEU A 61 56.12 -2.94 -28.54
C LEU A 61 56.99 -3.42 -27.37
N LEU A 62 57.30 -2.51 -26.46
CA LEU A 62 57.74 -2.83 -25.10
C LEU A 62 56.83 -3.94 -24.56
N SER A 63 57.38 -5.14 -24.43
CA SER A 63 56.74 -6.26 -23.75
C SER A 63 56.74 -5.96 -22.25
N LEU A 64 55.79 -5.17 -21.80
CA LEU A 64 55.38 -5.20 -20.40
C LEU A 64 54.67 -6.55 -20.20
N PRO A 65 55.01 -7.33 -19.16
CA PRO A 65 54.15 -8.42 -18.78
C PRO A 65 52.78 -7.81 -18.49
N ALA A 66 51.79 -8.16 -19.28
CA ALA A 66 50.40 -7.99 -18.92
C ALA A 66 50.16 -8.94 -17.75
N GLU A 67 50.64 -8.55 -16.55
CA GLU A 67 50.02 -9.00 -15.32
C GLU A 67 48.54 -8.70 -15.51
N SER A 68 47.78 -9.78 -15.53
CA SER A 68 46.35 -9.83 -15.60
C SER A 68 45.77 -8.88 -14.56
N LEU A 69 45.49 -7.64 -14.97
CA LEU A 69 44.39 -6.88 -14.41
C LEU A 69 43.15 -7.65 -14.82
N THR A 70 42.79 -8.68 -14.04
CA THR A 70 41.39 -8.95 -13.80
C THR A 70 40.85 -7.65 -13.22
N MET A 71 40.38 -6.77 -14.10
CA MET A 71 39.53 -5.67 -13.69
C MET A 71 38.34 -6.37 -13.05
N MET A 72 38.34 -6.43 -11.72
CA MET A 72 37.13 -6.65 -10.96
C MET A 72 36.22 -5.54 -11.47
N ASP A 73 35.27 -5.90 -12.33
CA ASP A 73 34.22 -4.99 -12.75
C ASP A 73 33.58 -4.52 -11.44
N PRO A 74 33.83 -3.28 -10.97
CA PRO A 74 33.34 -2.87 -9.68
C PRO A 74 31.83 -2.89 -9.83
N LYS A 75 31.16 -3.84 -9.17
CA LYS A 75 29.70 -3.88 -9.14
C LYS A 75 29.26 -2.49 -8.71
N VAL A 76 28.60 -1.77 -9.62
CA VAL A 76 28.03 -0.47 -9.34
C VAL A 76 27.17 -0.63 -8.08
N PRO A 77 27.39 0.20 -7.04
CA PRO A 77 26.56 0.16 -5.84
C PRO A 77 25.07 0.20 -6.20
N ALA A 78 24.27 -0.57 -5.49
CA ALA A 78 22.82 -0.60 -5.71
C ALA A 78 22.20 0.78 -5.53
N TYR A 79 22.76 1.60 -4.61
CA TYR A 79 22.37 2.99 -4.46
C TYR A 79 22.45 3.80 -5.76
N ASP A 80 23.56 3.70 -6.49
CA ASP A 80 23.76 4.49 -7.71
C ASP A 80 22.79 4.06 -8.81
N HIS A 81 22.51 2.76 -8.89
CA HIS A 81 21.48 2.22 -9.79
C HIS A 81 20.08 2.76 -9.44
N VAL A 82 19.69 2.72 -8.17
CA VAL A 82 18.38 3.21 -7.69
C VAL A 82 18.21 4.71 -7.97
N MET A 83 19.25 5.51 -7.73
CA MET A 83 19.20 6.96 -7.97
C MET A 83 19.18 7.29 -9.47
N LEU A 84 19.87 6.51 -10.31
CA LEU A 84 19.88 6.69 -11.76
C LEU A 84 18.53 6.34 -12.41
N GLU A 85 17.93 5.22 -12.00
CA GLU A 85 16.65 4.73 -12.53
C GLU A 85 15.43 5.36 -11.86
N GLU A 86 15.66 6.21 -10.84
CA GLU A 86 14.62 6.81 -9.98
C GLU A 86 13.62 5.77 -9.42
N THR A 87 14.08 4.52 -9.23
CA THR A 87 13.24 3.38 -8.89
C THR A 87 13.99 2.43 -7.96
N LEU A 88 13.38 2.11 -6.82
CA LEU A 88 13.81 1.10 -5.87
C LEU A 88 13.09 -0.22 -6.14
N THR A 89 13.81 -1.21 -6.67
CA THR A 89 13.27 -2.55 -6.95
C THR A 89 13.39 -3.46 -5.73
N ILE A 90 12.27 -4.01 -5.27
CA ILE A 90 12.20 -4.82 -4.05
C ILE A 90 11.76 -6.23 -4.39
N ALA A 91 12.55 -7.23 -4.00
CA ALA A 91 12.11 -8.61 -3.96
C ALA A 91 11.35 -8.90 -2.66
N ALA A 92 10.07 -9.27 -2.74
CA ALA A 92 9.23 -9.46 -1.56
C ALA A 92 8.43 -10.76 -1.58
N VAL A 93 8.28 -11.38 -0.42
CA VAL A 93 7.40 -12.55 -0.21
C VAL A 93 6.12 -12.10 0.50
N PRO A 94 4.93 -12.45 0.00
CA PRO A 94 3.67 -12.09 0.68
C PRO A 94 3.61 -12.65 2.11
N GLY A 95 3.03 -11.89 3.03
CA GLY A 95 2.85 -12.32 4.41
C GLY A 95 2.39 -11.18 5.33
N ASP A 96 1.87 -11.54 6.50
CA ASP A 96 1.20 -10.63 7.45
C ASP A 96 2.03 -9.41 7.86
N SER A 97 3.36 -9.50 7.76
CA SER A 97 4.30 -8.44 8.17
C SER A 97 5.12 -7.84 7.04
N THR A 98 5.14 -8.47 5.86
CA THR A 98 5.83 -7.97 4.68
C THR A 98 4.84 -7.16 3.85
N TYR A 99 4.00 -7.85 3.07
CA TYR A 99 2.93 -7.25 2.30
C TYR A 99 1.79 -8.24 2.04
N PHE A 100 0.62 -7.69 1.88
CA PHE A 100 -0.61 -8.34 1.46
C PHE A 100 -0.85 -7.99 -0.01
N ALA A 101 -1.24 -8.97 -0.83
CA ALA A 101 -1.62 -8.76 -2.22
C ALA A 101 -2.62 -9.83 -2.66
N THR A 102 -3.92 -9.52 -2.57
CA THR A 102 -5.00 -10.43 -3.00
C THR A 102 -6.05 -9.65 -3.77
N ASP A 103 -6.46 -10.14 -4.95
CA ASP A 103 -7.46 -9.51 -5.83
C ASP A 103 -7.17 -8.03 -6.17
N GLY A 104 -5.89 -7.67 -6.32
CA GLY A 104 -5.48 -6.29 -6.60
C GLY A 104 -5.54 -5.33 -5.40
N PHE A 105 -5.89 -5.83 -4.22
CA PHE A 105 -5.74 -5.11 -2.95
C PHE A 105 -4.34 -5.38 -2.38
N GLN A 106 -3.48 -4.36 -2.43
CA GLN A 106 -2.08 -4.44 -2.04
C GLN A 106 -1.71 -3.35 -1.02
N HIS A 107 -1.16 -3.76 0.11
CA HIS A 107 -0.71 -2.93 1.22
C HIS A 107 0.16 -3.77 2.16
N GLY A 108 0.68 -3.24 3.26
CA GLY A 108 1.43 -4.04 4.23
C GLY A 108 2.37 -3.23 5.10
N PHE A 109 2.63 -3.73 6.31
CA PHE A 109 3.54 -3.07 7.25
C PHE A 109 4.94 -2.86 6.65
N GLY A 110 5.59 -3.93 6.21
CA GLY A 110 6.90 -3.85 5.58
C GLY A 110 6.87 -3.05 4.29
N TYR A 111 5.84 -3.20 3.47
CA TYR A 111 5.69 -2.47 2.21
C TYR A 111 5.58 -0.96 2.42
N ASP A 112 4.74 -0.50 3.34
CA ASP A 112 4.55 0.92 3.63
C ASP A 112 5.79 1.55 4.26
N LEU A 113 6.57 0.79 5.04
CA LEU A 113 7.89 1.26 5.49
C LEU A 113 8.85 1.45 4.32
N VAL A 114 8.89 0.52 3.36
CA VAL A 114 9.76 0.69 2.19
C VAL A 114 9.30 1.86 1.33
N ARG A 115 7.99 2.08 1.16
CA ARG A 115 7.49 3.27 0.47
C ARG A 115 7.92 4.56 1.16
N SER A 116 7.81 4.61 2.48
CA SER A 116 8.27 5.78 3.26
C SER A 116 9.77 6.02 3.13
N TYR A 117 10.58 4.96 2.96
CA TYR A 117 12.00 5.08 2.67
C TYR A 117 12.29 5.52 1.23
N ALA A 118 11.55 4.98 0.26
CA ALA A 118 11.65 5.41 -1.14
C ALA A 118 11.26 6.89 -1.32
N ASP A 119 10.24 7.36 -0.59
CA ASP A 119 9.85 8.77 -0.54
C ASP A 119 11.01 9.64 0.00
N GLU A 120 11.74 9.18 1.02
CA GLU A 120 12.91 9.87 1.56
C GLU A 120 14.09 9.90 0.57
N LEU A 121 14.23 8.86 -0.25
CA LEU A 121 15.20 8.83 -1.35
C LEU A 121 14.75 9.64 -2.58
N GLY A 122 13.48 9.99 -2.68
CA GLY A 122 12.89 10.64 -3.84
C GLY A 122 12.70 9.71 -5.05
N VAL A 123 12.50 8.40 -4.82
CA VAL A 123 12.39 7.37 -5.88
C VAL A 123 11.06 6.62 -5.80
N LYS A 124 10.67 5.97 -6.91
CA LYS A 124 9.48 5.11 -6.95
C LYS A 124 9.79 3.72 -6.42
N VAL A 125 8.76 2.98 -6.02
CA VAL A 125 8.89 1.57 -5.64
C VAL A 125 8.43 0.65 -6.76
N ASP A 126 9.26 -0.32 -7.15
CA ASP A 126 8.88 -1.49 -7.96
C ASP A 126 8.93 -2.76 -7.10
N LEU A 127 7.77 -3.27 -6.68
CA LEU A 127 7.70 -4.50 -5.88
C LEU A 127 7.57 -5.73 -6.78
N LYS A 128 8.53 -6.64 -6.68
CA LYS A 128 8.54 -7.94 -7.34
C LYS A 128 8.19 -9.04 -6.35
N ALA A 129 7.05 -9.69 -6.58
CA ALA A 129 6.56 -10.80 -5.77
C ALA A 129 7.34 -12.09 -6.04
N TYR A 130 7.78 -12.78 -4.98
CA TYR A 130 8.42 -14.09 -5.05
C TYR A 130 7.68 -15.11 -4.19
N ALA A 131 7.67 -16.37 -4.64
CA ALA A 131 6.96 -17.47 -3.99
C ALA A 131 7.62 -17.98 -2.70
N SER A 132 8.92 -17.70 -2.50
CA SER A 132 9.66 -18.15 -1.33
C SER A 132 10.76 -17.17 -0.96
N GLU A 133 11.15 -17.23 0.32
CA GLU A 133 12.23 -16.42 0.89
C GLU A 133 13.55 -16.64 0.15
N GLU A 134 13.86 -17.91 -0.17
CA GLU A 134 15.06 -18.24 -0.94
C GLU A 134 15.03 -17.64 -2.35
N ALA A 135 13.89 -17.68 -3.04
CA ALA A 135 13.76 -17.11 -4.38
C ALA A 135 13.95 -15.57 -4.35
N ALA A 136 13.35 -14.89 -3.38
CA ALA A 136 13.51 -13.45 -3.19
C ALA A 136 14.98 -13.07 -2.93
N LEU A 137 15.65 -13.79 -2.02
CA LEU A 137 17.05 -13.53 -1.68
C LEU A 137 18.02 -13.85 -2.82
N ARG A 138 17.75 -14.89 -3.63
CA ARG A 138 18.53 -15.20 -4.83
C ARG A 138 18.32 -14.14 -5.92
N ALA A 139 17.12 -13.58 -6.05
CA ALA A 139 16.86 -12.48 -6.97
C ALA A 139 17.65 -11.22 -6.60
N LEU A 140 17.70 -10.87 -5.31
CA LEU A 140 18.60 -9.83 -4.80
C LEU A 140 20.06 -10.14 -5.12
N LYS A 141 20.53 -11.37 -4.83
CA LYS A 141 21.94 -11.74 -5.06
C LYS A 141 22.37 -11.65 -6.52
N SER A 142 21.45 -11.92 -7.44
CA SER A 142 21.66 -11.87 -8.89
C SER A 142 21.50 -10.47 -9.48
N GLY A 143 21.12 -9.46 -8.69
CA GLY A 143 20.91 -8.09 -9.16
C GLY A 143 19.57 -7.85 -9.85
N ASN A 144 18.60 -8.77 -9.68
CA ASN A 144 17.24 -8.59 -10.21
C ASN A 144 16.35 -7.69 -9.32
N ALA A 145 16.84 -7.36 -8.13
CA ALA A 145 16.27 -6.43 -7.18
C ALA A 145 17.40 -5.73 -6.39
N ASP A 146 17.15 -4.50 -5.95
CA ASP A 146 18.13 -3.68 -5.21
C ASP A 146 18.12 -4.02 -3.71
N MET A 147 16.97 -4.46 -3.20
CA MET A 147 16.79 -4.96 -1.84
C MET A 147 15.74 -6.08 -1.77
N ALA A 148 15.65 -6.75 -0.63
CA ALA A 148 14.58 -7.71 -0.36
C ALA A 148 13.83 -7.42 0.95
N LEU A 149 12.51 -7.54 0.92
CA LEU A 149 11.61 -7.45 2.07
C LEU A 149 11.12 -8.86 2.42
N THR A 150 11.68 -9.43 3.48
CA THR A 150 11.52 -10.86 3.81
C THR A 150 11.41 -11.09 5.32
N THR A 151 10.94 -12.28 5.70
CA THR A 151 11.05 -12.83 7.07
C THR A 151 12.10 -13.95 7.17
N ALA A 152 12.95 -14.07 6.14
CA ALA A 152 13.96 -15.11 5.99
C ALA A 152 14.85 -15.26 7.23
N SER A 153 15.26 -16.50 7.52
CA SER A 153 16.13 -16.81 8.64
C SER A 153 17.53 -16.22 8.46
N THR A 154 18.19 -15.88 9.57
CA THR A 154 19.59 -15.42 9.57
C THR A 154 20.53 -16.43 8.91
N GLN A 155 20.25 -17.73 9.07
CA GLN A 155 21.01 -18.82 8.44
C GLN A 155 20.98 -18.72 6.91
N LEU A 156 19.79 -18.52 6.32
CA LEU A 156 19.64 -18.42 4.87
C LEU A 156 20.34 -17.17 4.31
N LYS A 157 20.23 -16.04 5.01
CA LYS A 157 20.92 -14.79 4.62
C LYS A 157 22.44 -14.94 4.67
N SER A 158 22.95 -15.60 5.72
CA SER A 158 24.39 -15.90 5.89
C SER A 158 24.91 -16.84 4.80
N GLN A 159 24.17 -17.91 4.47
CA GLN A 159 24.51 -18.82 3.38
C GLN A 159 24.63 -18.13 2.02
N LEU A 160 23.83 -17.08 1.78
CA LEU A 160 23.86 -16.28 0.55
C LEU A 160 24.84 -15.09 0.63
N ASN A 161 25.53 -14.92 1.75
CA ASN A 161 26.39 -13.77 2.05
C ASN A 161 25.67 -12.45 1.76
N LEU A 162 24.57 -12.21 2.47
CA LEU A 162 23.72 -11.02 2.39
C LEU A 162 23.72 -10.29 3.73
N SER A 163 23.62 -8.96 3.68
CA SER A 163 23.44 -8.11 4.86
C SER A 163 21.96 -7.86 5.11
N SER A 164 21.56 -7.62 6.37
CA SER A 164 20.18 -7.26 6.66
C SER A 164 20.02 -6.35 7.86
N VAL A 165 19.01 -5.49 7.81
CA VAL A 165 18.57 -4.64 8.92
C VAL A 165 17.16 -5.07 9.31
N ASN A 166 16.94 -5.33 10.60
CA ASN A 166 15.59 -5.58 11.12
C ASN A 166 14.79 -4.27 11.08
N VAL A 167 13.56 -4.30 10.59
CA VAL A 167 12.71 -3.10 10.53
C VAL A 167 12.35 -2.56 11.92
N SER A 168 12.44 -3.39 12.96
CA SER A 168 12.25 -2.97 14.36
C SER A 168 13.48 -2.28 14.96
N CYS A 169 14.63 -2.28 14.27
CA CYS A 169 15.93 -1.92 14.83
C CYS A 169 16.22 -2.58 16.21
N GLY A 170 15.77 -3.82 16.41
CA GLY A 170 15.97 -4.58 17.66
C GLY A 170 14.84 -4.40 18.70
N TYR A 171 13.83 -3.57 18.44
CA TYR A 171 12.67 -3.37 19.32
C TYR A 171 11.52 -4.33 18.97
N ASP A 172 11.81 -5.62 18.94
CA ASP A 172 10.90 -6.67 18.44
C ASP A 172 9.55 -6.72 19.18
N THR A 173 9.54 -6.37 20.46
CA THR A 173 8.30 -6.31 21.28
C THR A 173 7.27 -5.33 20.71
N SER A 174 7.72 -4.30 20.01
CA SER A 174 6.83 -3.33 19.36
C SER A 174 6.07 -3.92 18.16
N LEU A 175 6.63 -4.95 17.52
CA LEU A 175 6.00 -5.69 16.42
C LEU A 175 5.15 -6.83 16.96
N THR A 176 5.69 -7.65 17.87
CA THR A 176 4.99 -8.85 18.36
C THR A 176 3.71 -8.53 19.14
N LYS A 177 3.66 -7.39 19.86
CA LYS A 177 2.42 -6.93 20.52
C LYS A 177 1.26 -6.67 19.53
N ASN A 178 1.60 -6.40 18.27
CA ASN A 178 0.66 -6.18 17.16
C ASN A 178 0.48 -7.45 16.31
N GLY A 179 1.04 -8.60 16.73
CA GLY A 179 0.97 -9.85 15.98
C GLY A 179 1.81 -9.86 14.70
N LEU A 180 2.76 -8.94 14.57
CA LEU A 180 3.70 -8.87 13.45
C LEU A 180 4.96 -9.71 13.74
N HIS A 181 5.57 -10.24 12.68
CA HIS A 181 6.72 -11.11 12.73
C HIS A 181 7.98 -10.32 13.12
N PRO A 182 8.67 -10.66 14.23
CA PRO A 182 9.78 -9.85 14.73
C PRO A 182 11.00 -9.85 13.82
N LYS A 183 11.12 -10.81 12.89
CA LYS A 183 12.25 -10.92 11.95
C LYS A 183 11.97 -10.33 10.57
N VAL A 184 10.88 -9.58 10.39
CA VAL A 184 10.71 -8.84 9.13
C VAL A 184 11.90 -7.87 8.98
N SER A 185 12.53 -7.92 7.81
CA SER A 185 13.82 -7.25 7.62
C SER A 185 14.00 -6.79 6.18
N TRP A 186 14.82 -5.76 6.02
CA TRP A 186 15.35 -5.32 4.74
C TRP A 186 16.70 -5.98 4.54
N THR A 187 16.86 -6.69 3.43
CA THR A 187 18.08 -7.43 3.10
C THR A 187 18.73 -6.79 1.87
N PHE A 188 20.05 -6.67 1.90
CA PHE A 188 20.87 -6.04 0.87
C PHE A 188 22.00 -6.97 0.46
N ASN A 189 22.58 -6.73 -0.72
CA ASN A 189 23.66 -7.58 -1.23
C ASN A 189 24.96 -7.42 -0.42
N GLN A 190 25.23 -6.22 0.09
CA GLN A 190 26.42 -5.88 0.88
C GLN A 190 26.04 -4.86 1.97
N ALA A 191 26.73 -4.88 3.12
CA ALA A 191 26.46 -3.96 4.22
C ALA A 191 27.06 -2.56 4.01
N ASP A 192 28.14 -2.47 3.23
CA ASP A 192 28.86 -1.24 2.89
C ASP A 192 28.23 -0.46 1.72
N ASP A 193 27.23 -1.03 1.04
CA ASP A 193 26.45 -0.31 0.03
C ASP A 193 25.75 0.91 0.66
N PRO A 194 25.85 2.13 0.07
CA PRO A 194 25.18 3.31 0.60
C PRO A 194 23.66 3.14 0.77
N LEU A 195 23.01 2.31 -0.05
CA LEU A 195 21.59 1.99 0.07
C LEU A 195 21.29 1.26 1.38
N SER A 196 22.15 0.30 1.76
CA SER A 196 22.04 -0.45 3.02
C SER A 196 22.30 0.46 4.23
N GLN A 197 23.32 1.33 4.15
CA GLN A 197 23.66 2.24 5.24
C GLN A 197 22.52 3.26 5.50
N LYS A 198 22.02 3.90 4.43
CA LYS A 198 20.89 4.85 4.52
C LYS A 198 19.63 4.18 5.06
N ALA A 199 19.33 2.97 4.61
CA ALA A 199 18.24 2.17 5.15
C ALA A 199 18.40 1.91 6.66
N SER A 200 19.61 1.56 7.11
CA SER A 200 19.89 1.37 8.53
C SER A 200 19.67 2.66 9.33
N TYR A 201 20.12 3.81 8.83
CA TYR A 201 19.88 5.10 9.48
C TYR A 201 18.39 5.44 9.52
N PHE A 202 17.67 5.24 8.41
CA PHE A 202 16.22 5.46 8.36
C PHE A 202 15.47 4.61 9.38
N LEU A 203 15.75 3.30 9.47
CA LEU A 203 15.04 2.40 10.38
C LEU A 203 15.39 2.61 11.85
N CYS A 204 16.62 3.04 12.14
CA CYS A 204 17.15 3.14 13.49
C CYS A 204 17.20 4.56 14.06
N ASP A 205 16.86 5.59 13.27
CA ASP A 205 16.61 6.93 13.80
C ASP A 205 15.47 6.90 14.81
N SER A 206 15.59 7.65 15.91
CA SER A 206 14.65 7.55 17.04
C SER A 206 13.24 8.01 16.67
N ILE A 207 13.10 9.04 15.84
CA ILE A 207 11.82 9.57 15.37
C ILE A 207 11.20 8.58 14.38
N LYS A 208 12.00 8.09 13.43
CA LYS A 208 11.54 7.10 12.44
C LYS A 208 11.13 5.78 13.09
N LEU A 209 11.87 5.34 14.10
CA LEU A 209 11.53 4.15 14.87
C LEU A 209 10.20 4.33 15.60
N GLU A 210 9.93 5.50 16.20
CA GLU A 210 8.63 5.78 16.81
C GLU A 210 7.49 5.71 15.77
N ASN A 211 7.72 6.26 14.57
CA ASN A 211 6.76 6.19 13.47
C ASN A 211 6.54 4.75 12.98
N THR A 212 7.59 3.94 12.93
CA THR A 212 7.50 2.50 12.66
C THR A 212 6.61 1.79 13.69
N GLN A 213 6.73 2.13 14.97
CA GLN A 213 5.89 1.56 16.02
C GLN A 213 4.42 2.00 15.91
N LYS A 214 4.17 3.25 15.50
CA LYS A 214 2.81 3.74 15.20
C LYS A 214 2.21 3.00 14.00
N LEU A 215 2.97 2.83 12.93
CA LEU A 215 2.55 2.09 11.74
C LEU A 215 2.28 0.60 12.06
N ALA A 216 3.09 -0.01 12.93
CA ALA A 216 2.85 -1.37 13.41
C ALA A 216 1.46 -1.51 14.09
N ALA A 217 0.98 -0.45 14.77
CA ALA A 217 -0.35 -0.44 15.35
C ALA A 217 -1.48 -0.33 14.31
N PHE A 218 -1.26 0.35 13.18
CA PHE A 218 -2.20 0.32 12.05
C PHE A 218 -2.34 -1.10 11.50
N TYR A 219 -1.20 -1.80 11.40
CA TYR A 219 -1.09 -3.18 10.94
C TYR A 219 -1.34 -4.24 12.02
N ASN A 220 -2.00 -3.89 13.13
CA ASN A 220 -2.26 -4.83 14.21
C ASN A 220 -3.09 -6.03 13.72
N GLN A 221 -2.47 -7.20 13.75
CA GLN A 221 -3.02 -8.49 13.33
C GLN A 221 -3.87 -9.15 14.43
N ASN A 222 -3.96 -8.55 15.62
CA ASN A 222 -4.71 -9.09 16.76
C ASN A 222 -6.16 -8.58 16.82
N LEU A 223 -6.55 -7.60 16.00
CA LEU A 223 -7.88 -6.95 16.03
C LEU A 223 -9.05 -7.94 15.84
N LEU A 224 -8.81 -9.04 15.15
CA LEU A 224 -9.78 -10.11 14.91
C LEU A 224 -9.26 -11.47 15.42
N LYS A 225 -8.40 -11.51 16.43
CA LYS A 225 -7.84 -12.77 16.94
C LYS A 225 -8.49 -13.29 18.22
N ASP A 226 -9.24 -12.48 18.96
CA ASP A 226 -9.99 -13.02 20.09
C ASP A 226 -11.17 -13.88 19.60
N ALA A 227 -11.48 -14.93 20.37
CA ALA A 227 -12.47 -15.93 19.97
C ALA A 227 -13.88 -15.33 19.81
N TYR A 228 -14.21 -14.32 20.62
CA TYR A 228 -15.53 -13.68 20.56
C TYR A 228 -15.69 -12.90 19.25
N SER A 229 -14.74 -12.01 18.93
CA SER A 229 -14.77 -11.21 17.69
C SER A 229 -14.71 -12.09 16.44
N GLN A 230 -13.89 -13.15 16.44
CA GLN A 230 -13.84 -14.10 15.32
C GLN A 230 -15.17 -14.82 15.12
N ASN A 231 -15.76 -15.33 16.20
CA ASN A 231 -17.03 -16.04 16.12
C ASN A 231 -18.17 -15.09 15.71
N HIS A 232 -18.19 -13.87 16.23
CA HIS A 232 -19.19 -12.87 15.87
C HIS A 232 -19.08 -12.45 14.41
N PHE A 233 -17.85 -12.18 13.92
CA PHE A 233 -17.59 -11.85 12.52
C PHE A 233 -18.03 -12.98 11.59
N LYS A 234 -17.54 -14.20 11.85
CA LYS A 234 -17.89 -15.39 11.06
C LYS A 234 -19.40 -15.63 11.06
N LYS A 235 -20.04 -15.62 12.23
CA LYS A 235 -21.49 -15.81 12.36
C LYS A 235 -22.26 -14.77 11.55
N THR A 236 -21.89 -13.49 11.66
CA THR A 236 -22.53 -12.40 10.93
C THR A 236 -22.41 -12.59 9.41
N LEU A 237 -21.23 -12.96 8.91
CA LEU A 237 -21.05 -13.22 7.48
C LEU A 237 -21.78 -14.48 7.01
N THR A 238 -21.89 -15.52 7.83
CA THR A 238 -22.67 -16.72 7.47
C THR A 238 -24.18 -16.45 7.48
N GLU A 239 -24.68 -15.71 8.46
CA GLU A 239 -26.13 -15.57 8.68
C GLU A 239 -26.74 -14.36 7.96
N LYS A 240 -26.02 -13.23 7.84
CA LYS A 240 -26.59 -11.98 7.32
C LYS A 240 -26.10 -11.59 5.94
N LEU A 241 -24.84 -11.90 5.59
CA LEU A 241 -24.30 -11.50 4.28
C LEU A 241 -25.11 -12.06 3.09
N PRO A 242 -25.62 -13.32 3.10
CA PRO A 242 -26.37 -13.86 1.98
C PRO A 242 -27.57 -13.00 1.57
N ASP A 243 -28.25 -12.36 2.52
CA ASP A 243 -29.42 -11.50 2.28
C ASP A 243 -29.06 -10.22 1.49
N TYR A 244 -27.80 -9.77 1.59
CA TYR A 244 -27.35 -8.50 1.02
C TYR A 244 -26.26 -8.66 -0.05
N GLN A 245 -25.79 -9.88 -0.30
CA GLN A 245 -24.63 -10.15 -1.15
C GLN A 245 -24.83 -9.66 -2.59
N SER A 246 -26.03 -9.85 -3.14
CA SER A 246 -26.39 -9.35 -4.47
C SER A 246 -26.30 -7.83 -4.53
N SER A 247 -26.89 -7.13 -3.55
CA SER A 247 -26.83 -5.67 -3.41
C SER A 247 -25.40 -5.17 -3.28
N PHE A 248 -24.56 -5.78 -2.43
CA PHE A 248 -23.14 -5.41 -2.32
C PHE A 248 -22.41 -5.55 -3.65
N LYS A 249 -22.56 -6.69 -4.34
CA LYS A 249 -21.92 -6.93 -5.64
C LYS A 249 -22.40 -5.96 -6.72
N GLU A 250 -23.70 -5.67 -6.77
CA GLU A 250 -24.27 -4.75 -7.75
C GLU A 250 -23.81 -3.31 -7.51
N GLN A 251 -23.92 -2.82 -6.27
CA GLN A 251 -23.52 -1.45 -5.94
C GLN A 251 -22.01 -1.25 -6.06
N ALA A 252 -21.20 -2.26 -5.71
CA ALA A 252 -19.77 -2.26 -5.96
C ALA A 252 -19.45 -2.09 -7.45
N ARG A 253 -20.14 -2.80 -8.35
CA ARG A 253 -19.99 -2.63 -9.79
C ARG A 253 -20.43 -1.25 -10.27
N ASN A 254 -21.55 -0.73 -9.77
CA ASN A 254 -22.08 0.58 -10.15
C ASN A 254 -21.14 1.74 -9.79
N TYR A 255 -20.39 1.60 -8.69
CA TYR A 255 -19.50 2.65 -8.17
C TYR A 255 -18.02 2.28 -8.21
N ASN A 256 -17.63 1.26 -8.97
CA ASN A 256 -16.25 0.83 -9.19
C ASN A 256 -15.46 0.60 -7.87
N HIS A 257 -16.07 -0.20 -6.99
CA HIS A 257 -15.45 -0.69 -5.77
C HIS A 257 -15.30 -2.20 -5.79
N ASP A 258 -14.40 -2.67 -4.93
CA ASP A 258 -14.37 -4.03 -4.46
C ASP A 258 -15.61 -4.28 -3.58
N TRP A 259 -16.33 -5.40 -3.78
CA TRP A 259 -17.57 -5.64 -3.04
C TRP A 259 -17.29 -6.16 -1.64
N GLU A 260 -16.20 -6.89 -1.43
CA GLU A 260 -15.70 -7.29 -0.12
C GLU A 260 -15.32 -6.08 0.74
N LEU A 261 -14.79 -5.01 0.14
CA LEU A 261 -14.56 -3.74 0.84
C LEU A 261 -15.87 -3.13 1.35
N LEU A 262 -16.94 -3.12 0.54
CA LEU A 262 -18.23 -2.62 0.99
C LEU A 262 -18.83 -3.49 2.11
N VAL A 263 -18.62 -4.80 2.07
CA VAL A 263 -19.01 -5.73 3.15
C VAL A 263 -18.23 -5.41 4.44
N ALA A 264 -16.91 -5.23 4.35
CA ALA A 264 -16.07 -4.86 5.49
C ALA A 264 -16.52 -3.54 6.12
N MET A 265 -16.89 -2.55 5.30
CA MET A 265 -17.49 -1.30 5.77
C MET A 265 -18.84 -1.55 6.45
N GLY A 266 -19.78 -2.27 5.81
CA GLY A 266 -21.09 -2.54 6.40
C GLY A 266 -21.02 -3.34 7.70
N TYR A 267 -20.02 -4.21 7.85
CA TYR A 267 -19.75 -4.88 9.12
C TYR A 267 -19.25 -3.89 10.19
N GLN A 268 -18.27 -3.03 9.86
CA GLN A 268 -17.79 -1.99 10.77
C GLN A 268 -18.90 -1.01 11.19
N GLU A 269 -19.81 -0.68 10.28
CA GLU A 269 -20.88 0.29 10.51
C GLU A 269 -22.02 -0.28 11.35
N SER A 270 -22.53 -1.46 11.02
CA SER A 270 -23.73 -1.99 11.67
C SER A 270 -23.71 -3.49 11.96
N HIS A 271 -22.59 -4.18 11.78
CA HIS A 271 -22.53 -5.65 11.81
C HIS A 271 -23.58 -6.27 10.87
N LEU A 272 -23.69 -5.67 9.67
CA LEU A 272 -24.68 -6.01 8.65
C LEU A 272 -26.14 -6.01 9.16
N ASP A 273 -26.47 -5.10 10.07
CA ASP A 273 -27.85 -4.85 10.49
C ASP A 273 -28.46 -3.68 9.70
N ALA A 274 -29.49 -3.96 8.89
CA ALA A 274 -30.20 -2.96 8.11
C ALA A 274 -31.08 -2.04 8.95
N ASN A 275 -31.50 -2.48 10.14
CA ASN A 275 -32.36 -1.70 11.03
C ASN A 275 -31.56 -0.93 12.09
N ALA A 276 -30.23 -0.93 12.00
CA ALA A 276 -29.38 -0.27 12.98
C ALA A 276 -29.68 1.24 13.06
N VAL A 277 -29.74 1.75 14.28
CA VAL A 277 -29.96 3.18 14.59
C VAL A 277 -28.99 3.60 15.69
N SER A 278 -28.18 4.63 15.43
CA SER A 278 -27.30 5.20 16.45
C SER A 278 -28.03 6.26 17.30
N PRO A 279 -27.53 6.57 18.51
CA PRO A 279 -28.01 7.71 19.31
C PRO A 279 -27.88 9.06 18.59
N THR A 280 -26.97 9.17 17.63
CA THR A 280 -26.74 10.38 16.82
C THR A 280 -27.63 10.45 15.57
N GLY A 281 -28.56 9.50 15.40
CA GLY A 281 -29.54 9.49 14.31
C GLY A 281 -29.01 8.96 12.97
N VAL A 282 -27.84 8.35 12.97
CA VAL A 282 -27.27 7.61 11.84
C VAL A 282 -27.96 6.25 11.74
N ARG A 283 -28.25 5.76 10.51
CA ARG A 283 -29.10 4.57 10.31
C ARG A 283 -28.66 3.69 9.15
N GLY A 284 -29.01 2.41 9.23
CA GLY A 284 -28.89 1.46 8.13
C GLY A 284 -27.59 0.68 8.07
N LEU A 285 -27.48 -0.21 7.08
CA LEU A 285 -26.29 -1.02 6.82
C LEU A 285 -25.00 -0.21 6.72
N MET A 286 -25.03 0.92 6.01
CA MET A 286 -23.86 1.76 5.80
C MET A 286 -23.82 2.98 6.71
N MET A 287 -24.68 3.01 7.74
CA MET A 287 -24.75 4.08 8.73
C MET A 287 -24.68 5.48 8.12
N LEU A 288 -25.69 5.82 7.32
CA LEU A 288 -25.76 7.13 6.66
C LEU A 288 -26.42 8.18 7.56
N THR A 289 -25.82 9.36 7.64
CA THR A 289 -26.49 10.54 8.19
C THR A 289 -27.66 10.94 7.29
N ASN A 290 -28.62 11.72 7.79
CA ASN A 290 -29.72 12.21 6.97
C ASN A 290 -29.23 13.10 5.81
N ASN A 291 -28.22 13.94 6.06
CA ASN A 291 -27.63 14.81 5.05
C ASN A 291 -26.90 14.00 3.96
N THR A 292 -26.12 13.01 4.37
CA THR A 292 -25.42 12.11 3.44
C THR A 292 -26.42 11.31 2.60
N ALA A 293 -27.45 10.74 3.22
CA ALA A 293 -28.51 10.02 2.51
C ALA A 293 -29.17 10.89 1.45
N LYS A 294 -29.60 12.11 1.81
CA LYS A 294 -30.17 13.07 0.85
C LYS A 294 -29.20 13.41 -0.29
N ALA A 295 -27.93 13.67 0.03
CA ALA A 295 -26.92 13.97 -0.98
C ALA A 295 -26.65 12.80 -1.93
N MET A 296 -26.74 11.57 -1.44
CA MET A 296 -26.49 10.35 -2.22
C MET A 296 -27.74 9.82 -2.94
N GLY A 297 -28.91 10.43 -2.73
CA GLY A 297 -30.17 10.01 -3.35
C GLY A 297 -30.85 8.84 -2.64
N VAL A 298 -30.56 8.63 -1.36
CA VAL A 298 -31.18 7.62 -0.51
C VAL A 298 -32.45 8.18 0.12
N SER A 299 -33.58 7.58 -0.23
CA SER A 299 -34.90 7.94 0.29
C SER A 299 -35.25 7.19 1.58
N ASP A 300 -34.81 5.93 1.67
CA ASP A 300 -34.90 5.11 2.88
C ASP A 300 -33.53 4.59 3.28
N ARG A 301 -33.08 4.94 4.49
CA ARG A 301 -31.76 4.54 5.02
C ARG A 301 -31.74 3.11 5.56
N VAL A 302 -32.89 2.54 5.93
CA VAL A 302 -32.98 1.16 6.44
C VAL A 302 -33.27 0.15 5.33
N ASP A 303 -33.65 0.61 4.14
CA ASP A 303 -33.66 -0.23 2.93
C ASP A 303 -32.22 -0.66 2.59
N PRO A 304 -31.90 -1.98 2.60
CA PRO A 304 -30.55 -2.47 2.39
C PRO A 304 -29.93 -2.03 1.07
N TYR A 305 -30.69 -2.09 -0.02
CA TYR A 305 -30.21 -1.77 -1.36
C TYR A 305 -29.82 -0.29 -1.46
N GLN A 306 -30.69 0.61 -0.99
CA GLN A 306 -30.42 2.05 -0.95
C GLN A 306 -29.31 2.41 0.04
N SER A 307 -29.27 1.78 1.23
CA SER A 307 -28.22 2.02 2.23
C SER A 307 -26.84 1.67 1.67
N ILE A 308 -26.69 0.48 1.07
CA ILE A 308 -25.45 0.02 0.42
C ILE A 308 -25.08 0.95 -0.74
N GLY A 309 -26.03 1.26 -1.63
CA GLY A 309 -25.79 2.13 -2.78
C GLY A 309 -25.37 3.53 -2.37
N GLY A 310 -26.00 4.11 -1.34
CA GLY A 310 -25.64 5.41 -0.79
C GLY A 310 -24.25 5.43 -0.16
N GLY A 311 -23.90 4.40 0.62
CA GLY A 311 -22.56 4.23 1.19
C GLY A 311 -21.49 4.08 0.12
N ALA A 312 -21.73 3.24 -0.89
CA ALA A 312 -20.83 3.04 -2.02
C ALA A 312 -20.60 4.34 -2.83
N ARG A 313 -21.68 5.08 -3.10
CA ARG A 313 -21.59 6.38 -3.78
C ARG A 313 -20.82 7.40 -2.95
N TYR A 314 -21.04 7.43 -1.64
CA TYR A 314 -20.33 8.35 -0.75
C TYR A 314 -18.85 8.01 -0.64
N LEU A 315 -18.49 6.73 -0.57
CA LEU A 315 -17.09 6.29 -0.64
C LEU A 315 -16.42 6.71 -1.97
N GLU A 316 -17.12 6.62 -3.10
CA GLU A 316 -16.58 7.07 -4.38
C GLU A 316 -16.37 8.59 -4.42
N GLN A 317 -17.27 9.36 -3.81
CA GLN A 317 -17.05 10.79 -3.61
C GLN A 317 -15.78 11.05 -2.78
N MET A 318 -15.55 10.29 -1.69
CA MET A 318 -14.33 10.43 -0.90
C MET A 318 -13.08 10.07 -1.73
N LYS A 319 -13.08 8.97 -2.48
CA LYS A 319 -11.97 8.62 -3.38
C LYS A 319 -11.71 9.71 -4.43
N THR A 320 -12.75 10.37 -4.93
CA THR A 320 -12.65 11.50 -5.86
C THR A 320 -12.03 12.73 -5.19
N ASP A 321 -12.43 13.03 -3.96
CA ASP A 321 -11.90 14.15 -3.18
C ASP A 321 -10.41 14.03 -2.84
N PHE A 322 -9.86 12.81 -2.92
CA PHE A 322 -8.44 12.45 -2.72
C PHE A 322 -7.83 11.81 -3.98
N ALA A 323 -8.26 12.21 -5.17
CA ALA A 323 -7.78 11.64 -6.43
C ALA A 323 -6.28 11.87 -6.68
N ASP A 324 -5.69 12.87 -6.03
CA ASP A 324 -4.26 13.20 -6.06
C ASP A 324 -3.41 12.31 -5.14
N VAL A 325 -4.03 11.60 -4.19
CA VAL A 325 -3.37 10.58 -3.36
C VAL A 325 -3.09 9.33 -4.21
N PRO A 326 -1.89 8.73 -4.11
CA PRO A 326 -1.54 7.48 -4.79
C PRO A 326 -2.59 6.39 -4.56
N LYS A 327 -2.83 5.55 -5.58
CA LYS A 327 -3.85 4.50 -5.53
C LYS A 327 -3.68 3.55 -4.35
N THR A 328 -2.43 3.28 -3.94
CA THR A 328 -2.04 2.44 -2.79
C THR A 328 -2.58 2.96 -1.45
N ASP A 329 -2.71 4.28 -1.31
CA ASP A 329 -3.10 4.94 -0.06
C ASP A 329 -4.52 5.49 -0.11
N ARG A 330 -5.02 5.80 -1.31
CA ARG A 330 -6.26 6.55 -1.52
C ARG A 330 -7.45 5.95 -0.79
N ILE A 331 -7.51 4.62 -0.67
CA ILE A 331 -8.60 3.97 0.05
C ILE A 331 -8.58 4.30 1.55
N TRP A 332 -7.41 4.41 2.17
CA TRP A 332 -7.27 4.75 3.60
C TRP A 332 -7.69 6.18 3.88
N PHE A 333 -7.32 7.10 2.99
CA PHE A 333 -7.79 8.49 3.03
C PHE A 333 -9.31 8.56 2.86
N ALA A 334 -9.86 7.81 1.91
CA ALA A 334 -11.29 7.79 1.65
C ALA A 334 -12.09 7.23 2.84
N LEU A 335 -11.61 6.15 3.48
CA LEU A 335 -12.24 5.58 4.68
C LEU A 335 -12.15 6.54 5.88
N ALA A 336 -11.00 7.17 6.09
CA ALA A 336 -10.84 8.17 7.15
C ALA A 336 -11.76 9.38 6.92
N ALA A 337 -11.91 9.82 5.68
CA ALA A 337 -12.83 10.89 5.30
C ALA A 337 -14.30 10.48 5.36
N TYR A 338 -14.63 9.21 5.09
CA TYR A 338 -15.98 8.68 5.30
C TYR A 338 -16.38 8.83 6.78
N ASN A 339 -15.48 8.48 7.69
CA ASN A 339 -15.69 8.55 9.14
C ASN A 339 -15.65 9.99 9.70
N MET A 340 -14.67 10.79 9.31
CA MET A 340 -14.39 12.09 9.95
C MET A 340 -14.72 13.31 9.07
N GLY A 341 -15.10 13.09 7.82
CA GLY A 341 -15.34 14.12 6.81
C GLY A 341 -14.05 14.54 6.08
N PRO A 342 -14.14 14.86 4.78
CA PRO A 342 -12.96 15.12 3.94
C PRO A 342 -12.19 16.38 4.34
N ASN A 343 -12.89 17.41 4.85
CA ASN A 343 -12.24 18.66 5.29
C ASN A 343 -11.28 18.45 6.47
N ALA A 344 -11.56 17.47 7.34
CA ALA A 344 -10.69 17.15 8.46
C ALA A 344 -9.38 16.53 7.96
N ILE A 345 -9.47 15.57 7.02
CA ILE A 345 -8.29 14.95 6.40
C ILE A 345 -7.49 15.98 5.58
N LYS A 346 -8.15 16.81 4.75
CA LYS A 346 -7.47 17.89 4.01
C LYS A 346 -6.79 18.91 4.93
N GLY A 347 -7.34 19.13 6.13
CA GLY A 347 -6.71 19.96 7.15
C GLY A 347 -5.43 19.34 7.70
N ILE A 348 -5.40 18.01 7.87
CA ILE A 348 -4.20 17.27 8.26
C ILE A 348 -3.16 17.34 7.14
N GLN A 349 -3.59 17.12 5.89
CA GLN A 349 -2.70 17.17 4.73
C GLN A 349 -1.96 18.52 4.63
N ARG A 350 -2.69 19.63 4.78
CA ARG A 350 -2.06 20.97 4.82
C ARG A 350 -1.00 21.09 5.91
N LYS A 351 -1.28 20.62 7.12
CA LYS A 351 -0.30 20.68 8.23
C LYS A 351 0.95 19.84 7.97
N LEU A 352 0.80 18.69 7.32
CA LEU A 352 1.94 17.84 6.93
C LEU A 352 2.75 18.51 5.83
N SER A 353 2.08 19.02 4.80
CA SER A 353 2.73 19.75 3.69
C SER A 353 3.46 20.99 4.18
N ASP A 354 2.88 21.77 5.11
CA ASP A 354 3.52 22.95 5.73
C ASP A 354 4.79 22.57 6.52
N ALA A 355 4.84 21.34 7.02
CA ALA A 355 6.00 20.77 7.72
C ALA A 355 7.00 20.06 6.79
N GLY A 356 6.78 20.07 5.47
CA GLY A 356 7.62 19.37 4.50
C GLY A 356 7.52 17.84 4.57
N ILE A 357 6.43 17.31 5.16
CA ILE A 357 6.14 15.88 5.24
C ILE A 357 5.18 15.52 4.10
N ASP A 358 5.40 14.41 3.41
CA ASP A 358 4.50 13.94 2.36
C ASP A 358 3.10 13.70 2.93
N ASP A 359 2.17 14.55 2.50
CA ASP A 359 0.78 14.60 2.93
C ASP A 359 -0.13 13.60 2.20
N LYS A 360 0.43 12.83 1.26
CA LYS A 360 -0.27 11.81 0.48
C LYS A 360 0.13 10.39 0.88
N ASN A 361 1.14 10.24 1.74
CA ASN A 361 1.50 8.96 2.35
C ASN A 361 0.63 8.68 3.59
N TRP A 362 -0.09 7.55 3.60
CA TRP A 362 -0.98 7.21 4.70
C TRP A 362 -0.26 7.01 6.03
N ALA A 363 0.98 6.49 6.04
CA ALA A 363 1.74 6.30 7.27
C ALA A 363 2.02 7.64 7.98
N ASN A 364 2.26 8.70 7.21
CA ASN A 364 2.44 10.06 7.74
C ASN A 364 1.13 10.60 8.34
N VAL A 365 0.01 10.44 7.63
CA VAL A 365 -1.32 10.85 8.13
C VAL A 365 -1.71 10.05 9.37
N TYR A 366 -1.47 8.75 9.40
CA TYR A 366 -1.74 7.89 10.55
C TYR A 366 -0.89 8.28 11.77
N THR A 367 0.37 8.61 11.53
CA THR A 367 1.28 9.14 12.57
C THR A 367 0.73 10.42 13.18
N TYR A 368 0.33 11.38 12.34
CA TYR A 368 -0.28 12.63 12.79
C TYR A 368 -1.54 12.37 13.62
N LEU A 369 -2.44 11.51 13.15
CA LEU A 369 -3.65 11.12 13.89
C LEU A 369 -3.30 10.52 15.25
N SER A 370 -2.31 9.63 15.29
CA SER A 370 -1.86 8.96 16.52
C SER A 370 -1.33 9.93 17.56
N GLU A 371 -0.53 10.91 17.15
CA GLU A 371 0.07 11.91 18.04
C GLU A 371 -0.98 12.87 18.61
N ASN A 372 -2.00 13.18 17.81
CA ASN A 372 -2.98 14.22 18.16
C ASN A 372 -4.29 13.66 18.71
N ARG A 373 -4.45 12.33 18.83
CA ARG A 373 -5.70 11.68 19.28
C ARG A 373 -6.10 12.01 20.72
N ALA A 374 -5.12 12.32 21.58
CA ALA A 374 -5.40 12.73 22.96
C ALA A 374 -6.14 14.07 23.00
N SER A 375 -5.84 14.98 22.07
CA SER A 375 -6.47 16.30 21.98
C SER A 375 -7.72 16.31 21.08
N ASN A 376 -7.87 15.33 20.20
CA ASN A 376 -9.04 15.20 19.34
C ASN A 376 -9.47 13.73 19.23
N SER A 377 -10.53 13.36 19.96
CA SER A 377 -11.06 11.99 20.01
C SER A 377 -11.48 11.44 18.64
N ARG A 378 -11.85 12.32 17.69
CA ARG A 378 -12.23 11.90 16.33
C ARG A 378 -11.05 11.29 15.57
N TYR A 379 -9.82 11.67 15.89
CA TYR A 379 -8.63 11.07 15.28
C TYR A 379 -8.47 9.60 15.70
N GLY A 380 -8.67 9.30 16.99
CA GLY A 380 -8.69 7.92 17.48
C GLY A 380 -9.80 7.11 16.80
N GLN A 381 -11.01 7.67 16.67
CA GLN A 381 -12.13 7.01 15.99
C GLN A 381 -11.80 6.70 14.52
N ALA A 382 -11.22 7.65 13.78
CA ALA A 382 -10.83 7.44 12.39
C ALA A 382 -9.74 6.36 12.26
N MET A 383 -8.73 6.37 13.14
CA MET A 383 -7.70 5.32 13.15
C MET A 383 -8.32 3.93 13.37
N HIS A 384 -9.20 3.79 14.37
CA HIS A 384 -9.89 2.52 14.64
C HIS A 384 -10.74 2.08 13.45
N TYR A 385 -11.50 3.00 12.86
CA TYR A 385 -12.36 2.72 11.71
C TYR A 385 -11.56 2.13 10.53
N VAL A 386 -10.46 2.79 10.14
CA VAL A 386 -9.64 2.33 9.01
C VAL A 386 -8.92 1.02 9.33
N SER A 387 -8.30 0.90 10.52
CA SER A 387 -7.59 -0.31 10.93
C SER A 387 -8.50 -1.55 11.00
N ASN A 388 -9.73 -1.38 11.50
CA ASN A 388 -10.69 -2.47 11.57
C ASN A 388 -11.18 -2.89 10.19
N ILE A 389 -11.52 -1.94 9.32
CA ILE A 389 -11.96 -2.26 7.94
C ILE A 389 -10.84 -2.97 7.17
N ARG A 390 -9.58 -2.53 7.31
CA ARG A 390 -8.43 -3.26 6.77
C ARG A 390 -8.43 -4.71 7.25
N SER A 391 -8.54 -4.93 8.56
CA SER A 391 -8.53 -6.27 9.18
C SER A 391 -9.69 -7.16 8.71
N TYR A 392 -10.91 -6.61 8.62
CA TYR A 392 -12.08 -7.33 8.08
C TYR A 392 -11.86 -7.70 6.61
N LEU A 393 -11.35 -6.78 5.80
CA LEU A 393 -11.12 -7.01 4.38
C LEU A 393 -10.03 -8.06 4.12
N GLU A 394 -8.91 -8.00 4.84
CA GLU A 394 -7.88 -9.05 4.82
C GLU A 394 -8.47 -10.41 5.19
N THR A 395 -9.32 -10.46 6.23
CA THR A 395 -9.97 -11.69 6.69
C THR A 395 -10.92 -12.26 5.64
N ILE A 396 -11.75 -11.42 5.02
CA ILE A 396 -12.68 -11.84 3.96
C ILE A 396 -11.88 -12.43 2.78
N LYS A 397 -10.84 -11.72 2.32
CA LYS A 397 -10.05 -12.12 1.15
C LYS A 397 -9.19 -13.37 1.36
N THR A 398 -8.82 -13.69 2.60
CA THR A 398 -7.95 -14.85 2.89
C THR A 398 -8.71 -16.07 3.37
N ARG A 399 -9.90 -15.91 3.94
CA ARG A 399 -10.64 -17.01 4.61
C ARG A 399 -12.00 -17.33 3.99
N MET A 400 -12.45 -16.57 2.99
CA MET A 400 -13.69 -16.87 2.26
C MET A 400 -13.39 -17.27 0.81
N VAL A 401 -13.10 -18.56 0.62
CA VAL A 401 -13.32 -19.30 -0.64
C VAL A 401 -14.05 -20.59 -0.30
#